data_AF-A0A4P8GVK0-F1
#
_entry.id   AF-A0A4P8GVK0-F1
#
_cell.length_a   1.000
_cell.length_b   1.000
_cell.length_c   1.000
_cell.angle_alpha   90.00
_cell.angle_beta   90.00
_cell.angle_gamma   90.00
#
_symmetry.space_group_name_H-M   'P 1'
#
loop_
_entity.id
_entity.type
_entity.pdbx_description
1 polymer ?
#
loop_
_entity_poly.entity_id
_entity_poly.type
_entity_poly.pdbx_seq_one_letter_code
_entity_poly.pdbx_strand_id
1 'polypeptide(L)' 'MTNDATEPDSTSSGTKDPTGIEGANPALDDTGKPKTAEVGEPAEQPEDPQNLDLTPEGLADEPAKQEDADSPAEPENS' A
#
# COMPACT_ATOMS: atom_id res chain seq x y z
N MET A 1 -7.70 -6.74 48.69
CA MET A 1 -7.57 -6.45 47.25
C MET A 1 -6.23 -7.00 46.80
N THR A 2 -6.21 -8.01 45.92
CA THR A 2 -5.02 -8.36 45.16
C THR A 2 -5.40 -8.20 43.70
N ASN A 3 -4.79 -7.22 43.03
CA ASN A 3 -4.99 -6.98 41.60
C ASN A 3 -3.99 -7.89 40.88
N ASP A 4 -4.46 -9.01 40.37
CA ASP A 4 -3.70 -9.83 39.43
C ASP A 4 -4.00 -9.29 38.04
N ALA A 5 -3.12 -8.41 37.56
CA ALA A 5 -3.19 -7.89 36.21
C ALA A 5 -2.78 -9.03 35.27
N THR A 6 -3.78 -9.62 34.60
CA THR A 6 -3.57 -10.48 33.45
C THR A 6 -2.86 -9.66 32.38
N GLU A 7 -1.55 -9.84 32.24
CA GLU A 7 -0.83 -9.44 31.03
C GLU A 7 -1.28 -10.40 29.92
N PRO A 8 -1.82 -9.92 28.78
CA PRO A 8 -1.93 -10.77 27.61
C PRO A 8 -0.51 -10.97 27.07
N ASP A 9 -0.03 -12.19 27.25
CA ASP A 9 1.14 -12.75 26.60
C ASP A 9 1.10 -12.36 25.11
N SER A 10 1.89 -11.34 24.76
CA SER A 10 1.95 -10.80 23.40
C SER A 10 2.89 -11.66 22.57
N THR A 11 2.57 -12.95 22.48
CA THR A 11 3.07 -13.86 21.45
C THR A 11 2.11 -13.88 20.28
N SER A 12 2.00 -12.78 19.53
CA SER A 12 1.31 -12.79 18.24
C SER A 12 2.25 -13.31 17.14
N SER A 13 2.66 -14.57 17.27
CA SER A 13 3.15 -15.30 16.11
C SER A 13 1.95 -15.61 15.21
N GLY A 14 1.65 -14.72 14.26
CA GLY A 14 0.76 -14.90 13.10
C GLY A 14 -0.52 -15.71 13.35
N THR A 15 -1.57 -15.09 13.87
CA THR A 15 -2.90 -15.72 13.89
C THR A 15 -3.39 -15.93 12.45
N LYS A 16 -3.96 -17.10 12.15
CA LYS A 16 -4.62 -17.40 10.87
C LYS A 16 -5.53 -16.24 10.47
N ASP A 17 -5.50 -15.85 9.20
CA ASP A 17 -6.34 -14.76 8.67
C ASP A 17 -7.81 -14.95 9.13
N PRO A 18 -8.40 -13.98 9.86
CA PRO A 18 -9.73 -14.12 10.45
C PRO A 18 -10.85 -14.13 9.41
N THR A 19 -10.57 -13.77 8.16
CA THR A 19 -11.50 -13.93 7.04
C THR A 19 -11.72 -15.41 6.70
N GLY A 20 -10.81 -16.31 7.13
CA GLY A 20 -10.88 -17.74 6.84
C GLY A 20 -10.59 -18.08 5.37
N ILE A 21 -10.18 -17.08 4.58
CA ILE A 21 -9.90 -17.23 3.16
C ILE A 21 -8.43 -17.64 3.01
N GLU A 22 -8.19 -18.93 2.82
CA GLU A 22 -6.84 -19.48 2.65
C GLU A 22 -6.20 -18.90 1.39
N GLY A 23 -4.97 -18.38 1.53
CA GLY A 23 -4.21 -17.79 0.45
C GLY A 23 -4.79 -16.52 -0.16
N ALA A 24 -5.69 -15.80 0.54
CA ALA A 24 -6.29 -14.55 0.05
C ALA A 24 -5.26 -13.53 -0.45
N ASN A 25 -4.08 -13.52 0.16
CA ASN A 25 -2.93 -12.78 -0.33
C ASN A 25 -1.94 -13.74 -1.03
N PRO A 26 -1.72 -13.64 -2.36
CA PRO A 26 -0.72 -14.45 -3.06
C PRO A 26 0.70 -14.27 -2.54
N ALA A 27 1.01 -13.11 -1.95
CA ALA A 27 2.33 -12.80 -1.40
C ALA A 27 2.56 -13.38 0.00
N LEU A 28 1.48 -13.67 0.76
CA LEU A 28 1.55 -14.12 2.15
C LEU A 28 0.92 -15.52 2.33
N ASP A 29 1.49 -16.30 3.24
CA ASP A 29 0.88 -17.55 3.70
C ASP A 29 -0.28 -17.26 4.65
N ASP A 30 -1.00 -18.32 5.03
CA ASP A 30 -2.17 -18.20 5.91
C ASP A 30 -1.83 -17.71 7.32
N THR A 31 -0.54 -17.66 7.66
CA THR A 31 -0.02 -17.12 8.93
C THR A 31 0.40 -15.65 8.81
N GLY A 32 0.26 -15.06 7.63
CA GLY A 32 0.68 -13.70 7.32
C GLY A 32 2.17 -13.54 7.05
N LYS A 33 2.91 -14.63 6.82
CA LYS A 33 4.34 -14.58 6.48
C LYS A 33 4.54 -14.58 4.96
N PRO A 34 5.63 -14.00 4.44
CA PRO A 34 5.91 -14.05 3.01
C PRO A 34 6.00 -15.50 2.50
N LYS A 35 5.25 -15.83 1.44
CA LYS A 35 5.30 -17.14 0.77
C LYS A 35 6.64 -17.38 0.07
N THR A 36 7.28 -16.32 -0.37
CA THR A 36 8.59 -16.32 -1.02
C THR A 36 9.48 -15.28 -0.36
N ALA A 37 10.74 -15.62 -0.11
CA ALA A 37 11.76 -14.65 0.30
C ALA A 37 12.26 -13.81 -0.89
N GLU A 38 11.90 -14.23 -2.10
CA GLU A 38 12.35 -13.65 -3.35
C GLU A 38 11.51 -12.41 -3.67
N VAL A 39 11.92 -11.30 -3.09
CA VAL A 39 11.70 -10.00 -3.71
C VAL A 39 12.68 -9.99 -4.90
N GLY A 40 12.17 -9.81 -6.13
CA GLY A 40 13.06 -9.71 -7.30
C GLY A 40 14.15 -8.67 -7.05
N GLU A 41 15.30 -8.83 -7.72
CA GLU A 41 16.41 -7.88 -7.59
C GLU A 41 15.89 -6.44 -7.75
N PRO A 42 16.27 -5.52 -6.84
CA PRO A 42 15.89 -4.13 -6.99
C PRO A 42 16.39 -3.63 -8.34
N ALA A 43 15.54 -2.92 -9.06
CA ALA A 43 15.96 -2.30 -10.31
C ALA A 43 17.17 -1.41 -10.05
N GLU A 44 18.17 -1.49 -10.93
CA GLU A 44 19.34 -0.61 -10.86
C GLU A 44 18.91 0.84 -11.02
N GLN A 45 19.56 1.74 -10.26
CA GLN A 45 19.33 3.17 -10.43
C GLN A 45 19.83 3.62 -11.81
N PRO A 46 19.17 4.60 -12.46
CA PRO A 46 19.68 5.18 -13.69
C PRO A 46 21.09 5.75 -13.50
N GLU A 47 21.94 5.62 -14.51
CA GLU A 47 23.32 6.17 -14.49
C GLU A 47 23.35 7.70 -14.31
N ASP A 48 22.29 8.37 -14.77
CA ASP A 48 22.15 9.83 -14.70
C ASP A 48 20.73 10.24 -14.27
N PRO A 49 20.44 10.22 -12.96
CA PRO A 49 19.13 10.59 -12.45
C PRO A 49 18.84 12.09 -12.60
N GLN A 50 19.86 12.92 -12.88
CA GLN A 50 19.70 14.37 -13.01
C GLN A 50 19.14 14.76 -14.38
N ASN A 51 19.41 13.92 -15.39
CA ASN A 51 18.89 14.09 -16.75
C ASN A 51 17.65 13.21 -17.04
N LEU A 52 17.05 12.62 -16.00
CA LEU A 52 15.80 11.90 -16.14
C LEU A 52 14.68 12.90 -16.46
N ASP A 53 13.99 12.70 -17.58
CA ASP A 53 12.82 13.49 -17.91
C ASP A 53 11.69 13.15 -16.93
N LEU A 54 11.50 14.04 -15.96
CA LEU A 54 10.43 13.92 -14.97
C LEU A 54 9.09 14.42 -15.49
N THR A 55 9.01 14.87 -16.75
CA THR A 55 7.75 15.27 -17.39
C THR A 55 7.06 14.02 -17.94
N PRO A 56 5.92 13.60 -17.38
CA PRO A 56 5.17 12.48 -17.92
C PRO A 56 4.68 12.85 -19.33
N GLU A 57 4.90 11.97 -20.30
CA GLU A 57 4.35 12.15 -21.63
C GLU A 57 2.83 12.35 -21.56
N GLY A 58 2.32 13.39 -22.22
CA GLY A 58 0.89 13.71 -22.23
C GLY A 58 0.41 14.64 -21.12
N LEU A 59 1.27 15.05 -20.17
CA LEU A 59 1.05 16.25 -19.35
C LEU A 59 1.61 17.46 -20.10
N ALA A 60 1.04 17.77 -21.26
CA ALA A 60 1.25 19.09 -21.85
C ALA A 60 0.82 20.15 -20.82
N ASP A 61 1.50 21.31 -20.79
CA ASP A 61 1.11 22.54 -20.06
C ASP A 61 -0.23 23.12 -20.61
N GLU A 62 -1.17 22.26 -21.00
CA GLU A 62 -2.52 22.69 -21.32
C GLU A 62 -3.10 23.34 -20.06
N PRO A 63 -3.64 24.57 -20.19
CA PRO A 63 -4.25 25.22 -19.06
C PRO A 63 -5.38 24.33 -18.53
N ALA A 64 -5.46 24.23 -17.20
CA ALA A 64 -6.58 23.58 -16.56
C ALA A 64 -7.89 24.13 -17.15
N LYS A 65 -8.78 23.22 -17.55
CA LYS A 65 -10.10 23.61 -18.02
C LYS A 65 -10.83 24.27 -16.85
N GLN A 66 -11.52 25.38 -17.14
CA GLN A 66 -12.35 26.04 -16.14
C GLN A 66 -13.39 25.03 -15.62
N GLU A 67 -13.52 24.93 -14.30
CA GLU A 67 -14.55 24.10 -13.68
C GLU A 67 -15.93 24.55 -14.18
N ASP A 68 -16.73 23.58 -14.59
CA ASP A 68 -18.13 23.83 -14.92
C ASP A 68 -18.88 24.11 -13.60
N ALA A 69 -19.53 25.27 -13.51
CA ALA A 69 -20.30 25.65 -12.33
C ALA A 69 -21.50 24.72 -12.08
N ASP A 70 -21.93 23.98 -13.11
CA ASP A 70 -22.97 22.96 -13.02
C ASP A 70 -22.39 21.54 -12.77
N SER A 71 -21.08 21.41 -12.51
CA SER A 71 -20.45 20.11 -12.23
C SER A 71 -20.89 19.58 -10.85
N PRO A 72 -21.50 18.39 -10.78
CA PRO A 72 -21.85 17.76 -9.50
C PRO A 72 -20.65 17.11 -8.80
N ALA A 73 -19.43 17.28 -9.32
CA ALA A 73 -18.23 16.62 -8.84
C ALA A 73 -17.66 17.29 -7.59
N GLU A 74 -18.34 17.14 -6.45
CA GLU A 74 -17.69 17.33 -5.16
C GLU A 74 -16.83 16.09 -4.84
N PRO A 75 -15.62 16.25 -4.31
CA PRO A 75 -14.83 15.11 -3.86
C PRO A 75 -15.55 14.42 -2.70
N GLU A 76 -15.84 13.12 -2.83
CA GLU A 76 -16.52 12.32 -1.78
C GLU A 76 -15.71 12.16 -0.48
N ASN A 77 -14.53 12.76 -0.39
CA ASN A 77 -13.68 12.76 0.80
C ASN A 77 -13.93 14.05 1.61
N SER A 78 -15.10 14.16 2.24
CA SER A 78 -15.39 15.19 3.24
C SER A 78 -15.08 14.67 4.65
#